data_AF-A0A3Q8S9C0-F1
#
_entry.id   AF-A0A3Q8S9C0-F1
#
_cell.length_a   1.000
_cell.length_b   1.000
_cell.length_c   1.000
_cell.angle_alpha   90.00
_cell.angle_beta   90.00
_cell.angle_gamma   90.00
#
_symmetry.space_group_name_H-M   'P 1'
#
loop_
_entity.id
_entity.type
_entity.pdbx_description
1 polymer ?
#
loop_
_entity_poly.entity_id
_entity_poly.type
_entity_poly.pdbx_seq_one_letter_code
_entity_poly.pdbx_strand_id
1 'polypeptide(L)'
;MKIFKLVTELFNLIKSDPLTSIIMLLILIFSSIILYKKWGLLQVTYNWFVNHVLCFMKRDFIMLTTFSKNEANFNSVKKEYQEQGCLYITLNFIEYFEINGGISATALQKILNKQKSKMKTVIKRSKNSNSLIYLGFPHVPLAFLDGYRFKSTDDPILYEYQGENSECLGRGFYELKKKYNTDMNIVNNYNAQIKYDNEVALKIEQSFSIMDEEIRIVSGVSQVIFLGLENPSRWNITNYAQIDLYQKKFLELLSKLKERGVNKVHLFATTPVSLSFSLGRVVEHYHPEIIVYNYNNNAYDWAINLRTEEILIFK
;
A
#
# COMPACT_ATOMS: atom_id res chain seq x y z
N MET A 1 16.50 -31.69 36.79
CA MET A 1 17.38 -31.62 37.99
C MET A 1 18.74 -30.98 37.73
N LYS A 2 19.50 -31.36 36.68
CA LYS A 2 20.81 -30.75 36.35
C LYS A 2 20.76 -29.25 36.03
N ILE A 3 19.75 -28.80 35.27
CA ILE A 3 19.58 -27.38 34.91
C ILE A 3 19.31 -26.53 36.15
N PHE A 4 18.49 -27.01 37.07
CA PHE A 4 18.14 -26.27 38.29
C PHE A 4 19.36 -26.02 39.16
N LYS A 5 20.22 -27.04 39.32
CA LYS A 5 21.47 -26.93 40.10
C LYS A 5 22.47 -25.96 39.46
N LEU A 6 22.60 -26.01 38.13
CA LEU A 6 23.39 -25.04 37.35
C LEU A 6 22.89 -23.61 37.52
N VAL A 7 21.58 -23.39 37.51
CA VAL A 7 20.98 -22.06 37.73
C VAL A 7 21.27 -21.56 39.15
N THR A 8 21.16 -22.42 40.17
CA THR A 8 21.44 -22.03 41.56
C THR A 8 22.92 -21.70 41.79
N GLU A 9 23.84 -22.47 41.20
CA GLU A 9 25.28 -22.21 41.26
C GLU A 9 25.64 -20.90 40.54
N LEU A 10 25.00 -20.62 39.41
CA LEU A 10 25.13 -19.34 38.70
C LEU A 10 24.68 -18.15 39.56
N PHE A 11 23.54 -18.28 40.24
CA PHE A 11 23.01 -17.24 41.14
C PHE A 11 23.93 -16.98 42.33
N ASN A 12 24.57 -18.01 42.87
CA ASN A 12 25.53 -17.87 43.96
C ASN A 12 26.82 -17.19 43.50
N LEU A 13 27.33 -17.53 42.31
CA LEU A 13 28.49 -16.88 41.70
C LEU A 13 28.23 -15.38 41.42
N ILE A 14 26.99 -15.07 40.98
CA ILE A 14 26.55 -13.69 40.73
C ILE A 14 26.51 -12.85 42.02
N LYS A 15 26.31 -13.50 43.17
CA LYS A 15 26.19 -12.81 44.45
C LYS A 15 27.55 -12.47 45.08
N SER A 16 28.60 -13.21 44.72
CA SER A 16 29.93 -13.10 45.34
C SER A 16 30.88 -12.13 44.64
N ASP A 17 30.72 -11.86 43.34
CA ASP A 17 31.59 -10.94 42.59
C ASP A 17 30.76 -10.07 41.62
N PRO A 18 30.53 -8.79 41.96
CA PRO A 18 29.76 -7.85 41.15
C PRO A 18 30.29 -7.68 39.72
N LEU A 19 31.61 -7.76 39.51
CA LEU A 19 32.22 -7.53 38.20
C LEU A 19 32.02 -8.74 37.29
N THR A 20 32.22 -9.95 37.83
CA THR A 20 31.89 -11.21 37.13
C THR A 20 30.40 -11.28 36.80
N SER A 21 29.52 -10.79 37.67
CA SER A 21 28.06 -10.70 37.43
C SER A 21 27.70 -9.81 36.25
N ILE A 22 28.32 -8.63 36.17
CA ILE A 22 28.11 -7.70 35.05
C ILE A 22 28.58 -8.33 33.74
N ILE A 23 29.76 -8.96 33.74
CA ILE A 23 30.31 -9.65 32.55
C ILE A 23 29.40 -10.81 32.13
N MET A 24 28.95 -11.63 33.08
CA MET A 24 28.00 -12.73 32.85
C MET A 24 26.67 -12.24 32.27
N LEU A 25 26.13 -11.14 32.79
CA LEU A 25 24.90 -10.54 32.29
C LEU A 25 25.08 -10.04 30.85
N LEU A 26 26.20 -9.37 30.56
CA LEU A 26 26.53 -8.92 29.21
C LEU A 26 26.67 -10.12 28.25
N ILE A 27 27.33 -11.20 28.66
CA ILE A 27 27.45 -12.44 27.86
C ILE A 27 26.08 -13.06 27.63
N LEU A 28 25.20 -13.10 28.62
CA LEU A 28 23.82 -13.61 28.48
C LEU A 28 23.00 -12.74 27.52
N ILE A 29 23.09 -11.42 27.65
CA ILE A 29 22.42 -10.48 26.74
C ILE A 29 22.96 -10.69 25.31
N PHE A 30 24.28 -10.74 25.12
CA PHE A 30 24.88 -10.92 23.81
C PHE A 30 24.55 -12.30 23.20
N SER A 31 24.59 -13.35 24.02
CA SER A 31 24.23 -14.72 23.62
C SER A 31 22.75 -14.81 23.26
N SER A 32 21.87 -14.14 24.00
CA SER A 32 20.43 -14.07 23.68
C SER A 32 20.17 -13.31 22.37
N ILE A 33 20.92 -12.25 22.07
CA ILE A 33 20.86 -11.54 20.79
C ILE A 33 21.34 -12.45 19.65
N ILE A 34 22.44 -13.18 19.83
CA ILE A 34 22.97 -14.13 18.84
C ILE A 34 22.00 -15.31 18.62
N LEU A 35 21.43 -15.86 19.69
CA LEU A 35 20.42 -16.93 19.66
C LEU A 35 19.15 -16.44 18.95
N TYR A 36 18.70 -15.23 19.24
CA TYR A 36 17.60 -14.58 18.53
C TYR A 36 17.88 -14.49 17.03
N LYS A 37 19.08 -14.06 16.62
CA LYS A 37 19.45 -13.98 15.19
C LYS A 37 19.53 -15.35 14.51
N LYS A 38 20.00 -16.39 15.20
CA LYS A 38 20.20 -17.72 14.60
C LYS A 38 18.95 -18.59 14.56
N TRP A 39 17.97 -18.36 15.44
CA TRP A 39 16.78 -19.22 15.55
C TRP A 39 15.51 -18.51 15.07
N GLY A 40 15.12 -18.78 13.83
CA GLY A 40 13.88 -18.25 13.25
C GLY A 40 12.61 -18.54 14.08
N LEU A 41 12.54 -19.70 14.75
CA LEU A 41 11.45 -20.04 15.67
C LEU A 41 11.36 -19.08 16.87
N LEU A 42 12.49 -18.76 17.50
CA LEU A 42 12.56 -17.78 18.60
C LEU A 42 12.11 -16.40 18.13
N GLN A 43 12.52 -15.98 16.93
CA GLN A 43 12.09 -14.71 16.34
C GLN A 43 10.58 -14.68 16.09
N VAL A 44 10.01 -15.76 15.54
CA VAL A 44 8.57 -15.90 15.33
C VAL A 44 7.82 -15.82 16.66
N THR A 45 8.32 -16.49 17.70
CA THR A 45 7.65 -16.51 19.02
C THR A 45 7.74 -15.16 19.70
N TYR A 46 8.90 -14.49 19.63
CA TYR A 46 9.07 -13.12 20.10
C TYR A 46 8.16 -12.16 19.34
N ASN A 47 8.21 -12.15 18.00
CA ASN A 47 7.37 -11.29 17.18
C ASN A 47 5.88 -11.54 17.46
N TRP A 48 5.46 -12.79 17.66
CA TRP A 48 4.10 -13.12 18.10
C TRP A 48 3.77 -12.49 19.46
N PHE A 49 4.64 -12.68 20.47
CA PHE A 49 4.46 -12.10 21.80
C PHE A 49 4.36 -10.57 21.74
N VAL A 50 5.28 -9.90 21.05
CA VAL A 50 5.25 -8.44 20.96
C VAL A 50 4.06 -7.95 20.11
N ASN A 51 3.58 -8.73 19.14
CA ASN A 51 2.45 -8.33 18.29
C ASN A 51 1.10 -8.50 18.99
N HIS A 52 0.94 -9.56 19.80
CA HIS A 52 -0.33 -9.91 20.44
C HIS A 52 -0.40 -9.50 21.92
N VAL A 53 0.69 -9.62 22.68
CA VAL A 53 0.74 -9.28 24.11
C VAL A 53 1.14 -7.83 24.32
N LEU A 54 2.18 -7.35 23.61
CA LEU A 54 2.65 -5.96 23.69
C LEU A 54 2.04 -5.08 22.59
N CYS A 55 0.72 -5.16 22.41
CA CYS A 55 -0.01 -4.49 21.33
C CYS A 55 0.04 -2.95 21.38
N PHE A 56 0.49 -2.37 22.49
CA PHE A 56 0.70 -0.94 22.70
C PHE A 56 2.05 -0.44 22.16
N MET A 57 3.01 -1.33 21.86
CA MET A 57 4.31 -0.93 21.34
C MET A 57 4.21 -0.49 19.88
N LYS A 58 4.80 0.68 19.61
CA LYS A 58 5.02 1.20 18.25
C LYS A 58 6.12 0.43 17.53
N ARG A 59 6.14 0.52 16.21
CA ARG A 59 7.01 -0.25 15.31
C ARG A 59 7.74 0.64 14.32
N ASP A 60 9.02 0.33 14.12
CA ASP A 60 9.85 0.97 13.09
C ASP A 60 9.39 0.57 11.68
N PHE A 61 8.83 -0.63 11.51
CA PHE A 61 8.24 -1.09 10.25
C PHE A 61 6.88 -1.75 10.48
N ILE A 62 5.93 -1.41 9.61
CA ILE A 62 4.62 -2.04 9.50
C ILE A 62 4.40 -2.36 8.03
N MET A 63 4.24 -3.65 7.75
CA MET A 63 3.92 -4.15 6.43
C MET A 63 2.41 -4.32 6.32
N LEU A 64 1.79 -3.49 5.49
CA LEU A 64 0.39 -3.60 5.11
C LEU A 64 0.30 -4.29 3.75
N THR A 65 -0.32 -5.46 3.73
CA THR A 65 -0.55 -6.21 2.49
C THR A 65 -2.04 -6.30 2.17
N THR A 66 -2.47 -5.80 1.02
CA THR A 66 -3.87 -5.84 0.59
C THR A 66 -4.06 -6.78 -0.60
N PHE A 67 -4.87 -7.82 -0.42
CA PHE A 67 -5.22 -8.78 -1.46
C PHE A 67 -6.73 -8.78 -1.67
N SER A 68 -7.18 -8.36 -2.85
CA SER A 68 -8.59 -8.44 -3.23
C SER A 68 -8.80 -8.97 -4.64
N LYS A 69 -7.78 -8.91 -5.51
CA LYS A 69 -7.80 -9.48 -6.86
C LYS A 69 -7.17 -10.87 -6.94
N ASN A 70 -6.03 -11.05 -6.28
CA ASN A 70 -5.26 -12.29 -6.29
C ASN A 70 -4.41 -12.38 -5.02
N GLU A 71 -3.83 -13.54 -4.73
CA GLU A 71 -2.79 -13.73 -3.72
C GLU A 71 -1.42 -13.88 -4.39
N ALA A 72 -0.36 -13.54 -3.66
CA ALA A 72 0.99 -13.97 -4.00
C ALA A 72 1.78 -14.30 -2.75
N ASN A 73 2.85 -15.06 -2.94
CA ASN A 73 3.82 -15.32 -1.89
C ASN A 73 4.71 -14.10 -1.70
N PHE A 74 4.68 -13.52 -0.51
CA PHE A 74 5.53 -12.40 -0.10
C PHE A 74 6.43 -12.75 1.10
N ASN A 75 6.68 -14.05 1.31
CA ASN A 75 7.52 -14.53 2.42
C ASN A 75 8.98 -14.06 2.28
N SER A 76 9.48 -13.85 1.06
CA SER A 76 10.79 -13.23 0.83
C SER A 76 10.84 -11.84 1.46
N VAL A 77 9.85 -11.00 1.18
CA VAL A 77 9.72 -9.65 1.76
C VAL A 77 9.56 -9.71 3.28
N LYS A 78 8.75 -10.64 3.82
CA LYS A 78 8.64 -10.81 5.28
C LYS A 78 9.99 -11.08 5.94
N LYS A 79 10.81 -11.96 5.36
CA LYS A 79 12.12 -12.31 5.92
C LYS A 79 13.06 -11.11 6.00
N GLU A 80 13.01 -10.21 5.01
CA GLU A 80 13.82 -8.98 4.96
C GLU A 80 13.60 -8.06 6.18
N TYR A 81 12.35 -7.98 6.68
CA TYR A 81 11.99 -7.11 7.81
C TYR A 81 11.76 -7.86 9.13
N GLN A 82 11.95 -9.18 9.14
CA GLN A 82 11.69 -10.02 10.32
C GLN A 82 12.61 -9.67 11.49
N GLU A 83 13.90 -9.45 11.23
CA GLU A 83 14.89 -9.08 12.25
C GLU A 83 14.66 -7.68 12.82
N GLN A 84 13.93 -6.83 12.10
CA GLN A 84 13.65 -5.44 12.45
C GLN A 84 12.35 -5.31 13.28
N GLY A 85 11.75 -6.45 13.67
CA GLY A 85 10.54 -6.48 14.49
C GLY A 85 9.29 -5.95 13.76
N CYS A 86 9.24 -6.11 12.43
CA CYS A 86 8.14 -5.62 11.62
C CYS A 86 6.78 -6.21 12.04
N LEU A 87 5.75 -5.36 12.10
CA LEU A 87 4.37 -5.80 12.27
C LEU A 87 3.74 -6.09 10.91
N TYR A 88 3.26 -7.32 10.73
CA TYR A 88 2.58 -7.73 9.50
C TYR A 88 1.07 -7.61 9.67
N ILE A 89 0.42 -6.83 8.81
CA ILE A 89 -1.03 -6.71 8.73
C ILE A 89 -1.45 -7.09 7.33
N THR A 90 -2.09 -8.25 7.22
CA THR A 90 -2.65 -8.75 5.96
C THR A 90 -4.15 -8.54 5.92
N LEU A 91 -4.59 -7.87 4.86
CA LEU A 91 -5.97 -7.69 4.46
C LEU A 91 -6.24 -8.62 3.28
N ASN A 92 -6.81 -9.79 3.56
CA ASN A 92 -7.26 -10.69 2.52
C ASN A 92 -8.78 -10.56 2.37
N PHE A 93 -9.21 -10.10 1.20
CA PHE A 93 -10.59 -9.84 0.86
C PHE A 93 -11.07 -10.66 -0.34
N ILE A 94 -10.26 -11.59 -0.85
CA ILE A 94 -10.60 -12.35 -2.07
C ILE A 94 -11.91 -13.13 -1.89
N GLU A 95 -12.12 -13.70 -0.70
CA GLU A 95 -13.35 -14.44 -0.35
C GLU A 95 -14.65 -13.59 -0.40
N TYR A 96 -14.54 -12.27 -0.47
CA TYR A 96 -15.71 -11.37 -0.59
C TYR A 96 -16.16 -11.18 -2.04
N PHE A 97 -15.33 -11.56 -3.00
CA PHE A 97 -15.61 -11.44 -4.43
C PHE A 97 -16.12 -12.79 -4.96
N GLU A 98 -17.07 -12.73 -5.88
CA GLU A 98 -17.56 -13.89 -6.62
C GLU A 98 -16.46 -14.42 -7.58
N ILE A 99 -16.66 -15.62 -8.13
CA ILE A 99 -15.70 -16.24 -9.07
C ILE A 99 -15.49 -15.35 -10.32
N ASN A 100 -16.52 -14.63 -10.72
CA ASN A 100 -16.48 -13.64 -11.81
C ASN A 100 -15.89 -12.28 -11.32
N GLY A 101 -15.36 -12.16 -10.11
CA GLY A 101 -14.86 -10.90 -9.56
C GLY A 101 -15.95 -9.87 -9.18
N GLY A 102 -17.24 -10.20 -9.34
CA GLY A 102 -18.35 -9.36 -8.90
C GLY A 102 -18.41 -9.27 -7.37
N ILE A 103 -19.03 -8.21 -6.87
CA ILE A 103 -19.19 -7.98 -5.43
C ILE A 103 -20.49 -7.23 -5.12
N SER A 104 -21.15 -7.60 -4.01
CA SER A 104 -22.32 -6.86 -3.51
C SER A 104 -21.92 -5.62 -2.71
N ALA A 105 -22.77 -4.59 -2.71
CA ALA A 105 -22.56 -3.39 -1.89
C ALA A 105 -22.32 -3.70 -0.40
N THR A 106 -23.02 -4.71 0.14
CA THR A 106 -22.87 -5.10 1.56
C THR A 106 -21.52 -5.76 1.84
N ALA A 107 -21.02 -6.59 0.92
CA ALA A 107 -19.69 -7.19 1.01
C ALA A 107 -18.60 -6.10 0.89
N LEU A 108 -18.75 -5.18 -0.05
CA LEU A 108 -17.83 -4.07 -0.23
C LEU A 108 -17.80 -3.15 1.00
N GLN A 109 -18.96 -2.84 1.60
CA GLN A 109 -19.00 -2.08 2.86
C GLN A 109 -18.27 -2.80 4.01
N LYS A 110 -18.39 -4.13 4.10
CA LYS A 110 -17.64 -4.93 5.09
C LYS A 110 -16.13 -4.82 4.85
N ILE A 111 -15.69 -4.85 3.59
CA ILE A 111 -14.28 -4.62 3.21
C ILE A 111 -13.83 -3.24 3.70
N LEU A 112 -14.57 -2.17 3.36
CA LEU A 112 -14.20 -0.80 3.75
C LEU A 112 -14.08 -0.64 5.27
N ASN A 113 -15.01 -1.23 6.03
CA ASN A 113 -14.99 -1.19 7.48
C ASN A 113 -13.78 -1.94 8.07
N LYS A 114 -13.49 -3.14 7.55
CA LYS A 114 -12.32 -3.94 7.96
C LYS A 114 -11.01 -3.22 7.63
N GLN A 115 -10.88 -2.70 6.41
CA GLN A 115 -9.73 -1.94 5.92
C GLN A 115 -9.50 -0.72 6.83
N LYS A 116 -10.52 0.11 7.06
CA LYS A 116 -10.46 1.29 7.93
C LYS A 116 -9.99 0.96 9.35
N SER A 117 -10.55 -0.10 9.95
CA SER A 117 -10.18 -0.55 11.30
C SER A 117 -8.71 -0.97 11.39
N LYS A 118 -8.23 -1.73 10.41
CA LYS A 118 -6.85 -2.20 10.36
C LYS A 118 -5.87 -1.06 10.06
N MET A 119 -6.22 -0.12 9.19
CA MET A 119 -5.40 1.06 8.91
C MET A 119 -5.26 1.96 10.15
N LYS A 120 -6.33 2.16 10.93
CA LYS A 120 -6.22 2.84 12.24
C LYS A 120 -5.21 2.15 13.16
N THR A 121 -5.15 0.81 13.12
CA THR A 121 -4.15 0.05 13.87
C THR A 121 -2.74 0.29 13.34
N VAL A 122 -2.54 0.29 12.02
CA VAL A 122 -1.25 0.62 11.38
C VAL A 122 -0.79 2.00 11.84
N ILE A 123 -1.62 3.04 11.68
CA ILE A 123 -1.29 4.43 12.05
C ILE A 123 -0.94 4.52 13.54
N LYS A 124 -1.77 3.95 14.43
CA LYS A 124 -1.54 3.98 15.88
C LYS A 124 -0.23 3.31 16.29
N ARG A 125 0.12 2.21 15.61
CA ARG A 125 1.31 1.41 15.92
C ARG A 125 2.55 1.89 15.16
N SER A 126 2.43 2.83 14.24
CA SER A 126 3.58 3.40 13.53
C SER A 126 4.44 4.22 14.49
N LYS A 127 5.76 4.01 14.48
CA LYS A 127 6.68 4.79 15.31
C LYS A 127 6.99 6.14 14.68
N ASN A 128 7.16 6.16 13.37
CA ASN A 128 7.39 7.35 12.57
C ASN A 128 6.52 7.32 11.31
N SER A 129 6.57 8.39 10.52
CA SER A 129 5.81 8.50 9.27
C SER A 129 6.37 7.60 8.15
N ASN A 130 7.64 7.17 8.23
CA ASN A 130 8.33 6.33 7.24
C ASN A 130 8.23 4.82 7.52
N SER A 131 7.41 4.40 8.47
CA SER A 131 7.36 2.99 8.90
C SER A 131 6.56 2.08 7.96
N LEU A 132 5.88 2.61 6.93
CA LEU A 132 4.93 1.84 6.14
C LEU A 132 5.59 1.13 4.96
N ILE A 133 5.43 -0.19 4.90
CA ILE A 133 5.69 -1.01 3.72
C ILE A 133 4.34 -1.38 3.10
N TYR A 134 4.13 -1.09 1.82
CA TYR A 134 2.87 -1.32 1.12
C TYR A 134 3.06 -2.23 -0.10
N LEU A 135 2.26 -3.30 -0.17
CA LEU A 135 2.26 -4.25 -1.28
C LEU A 135 0.94 -5.01 -1.41
N GLY A 136 0.77 -5.72 -2.53
CA GLY A 136 -0.32 -6.67 -2.74
C GLY A 136 -1.03 -6.50 -4.08
N PHE A 137 -2.26 -7.02 -4.16
CA PHE A 137 -3.14 -6.91 -5.33
C PHE A 137 -4.51 -6.36 -4.95
N PRO A 138 -4.57 -5.10 -4.47
CA PRO A 138 -5.84 -4.42 -4.26
C PRO A 138 -6.54 -4.13 -5.60
N HIS A 139 -7.86 -4.06 -5.58
CA HIS A 139 -8.62 -3.37 -6.61
C HIS A 139 -8.24 -1.89 -6.61
N VAL A 140 -8.25 -1.24 -7.77
CA VAL A 140 -7.75 0.13 -7.94
C VAL A 140 -8.41 1.12 -6.97
N PRO A 141 -9.76 1.12 -6.79
CA PRO A 141 -10.37 2.01 -5.81
C PRO A 141 -9.92 1.75 -4.37
N LEU A 142 -9.66 0.49 -3.99
CA LEU A 142 -9.16 0.14 -2.66
C LEU A 142 -7.73 0.62 -2.45
N ALA A 143 -6.89 0.58 -3.47
CA ALA A 143 -5.51 1.08 -3.42
C ALA A 143 -5.46 2.61 -3.30
N PHE A 144 -6.28 3.32 -4.08
CA PHE A 144 -6.42 4.78 -3.94
C PHE A 144 -6.95 5.17 -2.55
N LEU A 145 -7.95 4.45 -2.05
CA LEU A 145 -8.48 4.68 -0.70
C LEU A 145 -7.45 4.34 0.39
N ASP A 146 -6.64 3.30 0.18
CA ASP A 146 -5.51 2.99 1.05
C ASP A 146 -4.58 4.21 1.13
N GLY A 147 -4.20 4.75 -0.03
CA GLY A 147 -3.37 5.94 -0.14
C GLY A 147 -3.98 7.16 0.55
N TYR A 148 -5.25 7.46 0.28
CA TYR A 148 -5.95 8.61 0.83
C TYR A 148 -5.94 8.65 2.36
N ARG A 149 -6.08 7.49 3.02
CA ARG A 149 -6.03 7.40 4.49
C ARG A 149 -4.59 7.42 5.06
N PHE A 150 -3.57 7.18 4.25
CA PHE A 150 -2.15 7.26 4.61
C PHE A 150 -1.47 8.53 4.05
N LYS A 151 -2.21 9.61 3.84
CA LYS A 151 -1.65 10.89 3.36
C LYS A 151 -0.56 11.49 4.25
N SER A 152 -0.60 11.22 5.56
CA SER A 152 0.39 11.69 6.54
C SER A 152 1.56 10.72 6.77
N THR A 153 1.59 9.61 6.04
CA THR A 153 2.76 8.73 6.00
C THR A 153 3.73 9.34 5.02
N ASP A 154 4.99 9.50 5.42
CA ASP A 154 6.05 10.02 4.57
C ASP A 154 6.84 8.82 4.01
N ASP A 155 7.40 8.95 2.81
CA ASP A 155 8.30 7.97 2.18
C ASP A 155 7.95 6.47 2.40
N PRO A 156 6.73 6.01 2.03
CA PRO A 156 6.38 4.61 2.17
C PRO A 156 7.31 3.73 1.32
N ILE A 157 7.64 2.55 1.84
CA ILE A 157 8.38 1.52 1.12
C ILE A 157 7.41 0.79 0.20
N LEU A 158 7.56 1.00 -1.10
CA LEU A 158 6.62 0.54 -2.12
C LEU A 158 7.20 -0.66 -2.84
N TYR A 159 6.40 -1.73 -2.89
CA TYR A 159 6.73 -2.90 -3.68
C TYR A 159 5.79 -3.03 -4.87
N GLU A 160 6.35 -3.54 -5.95
CA GLU A 160 5.62 -4.01 -7.12
C GLU A 160 5.79 -5.51 -7.27
N TYR A 161 4.92 -6.13 -8.06
CA TYR A 161 4.98 -7.55 -8.34
C TYR A 161 5.40 -7.82 -9.78
N GLN A 162 6.37 -8.71 -9.93
CA GLN A 162 6.65 -9.37 -11.20
C GLN A 162 6.37 -10.86 -11.06
N GLY A 163 5.78 -11.49 -12.09
CA GLY A 163 5.44 -12.90 -12.03
C GLY A 163 6.62 -13.77 -11.60
N GLU A 164 6.37 -14.83 -10.84
CA GLU A 164 7.42 -15.76 -10.35
C GLU A 164 8.29 -16.34 -11.48
N ASN A 165 7.75 -16.40 -12.70
CA ASN A 165 8.44 -16.88 -13.90
C ASN A 165 9.13 -15.77 -14.72
N SER A 166 9.20 -14.53 -14.20
CA SER A 166 9.77 -13.41 -14.94
C SER A 166 11.28 -13.30 -14.73
N GLU A 167 12.01 -13.07 -15.82
CA GLU A 167 13.48 -12.96 -15.82
C GLU A 167 14.00 -11.51 -15.76
N CYS A 168 13.13 -10.50 -15.87
CA CYS A 168 13.56 -9.13 -16.19
C CYS A 168 13.95 -8.23 -15.00
N LEU A 169 13.23 -8.25 -13.87
CA LEU A 169 13.44 -7.28 -12.77
C LEU A 169 13.44 -7.91 -11.36
N GLY A 170 13.00 -9.17 -11.23
CA GLY A 170 13.01 -9.98 -10.01
C GLY A 170 11.92 -11.06 -10.05
N ARG A 171 12.01 -12.11 -9.22
CA ARG A 171 10.91 -13.08 -9.03
C ARG A 171 10.06 -12.62 -7.85
N GLY A 172 8.75 -12.46 -8.07
CA GLY A 172 7.81 -12.06 -7.03
C GLY A 172 7.82 -10.56 -6.74
N PHE A 173 7.64 -10.19 -5.48
CA PHE A 173 7.64 -8.79 -5.04
C PHE A 173 9.04 -8.19 -5.02
N TYR A 174 9.18 -6.97 -5.52
CA TYR A 174 10.41 -6.19 -5.50
C TYR A 174 10.16 -4.74 -5.05
N GLU A 175 11.07 -4.16 -4.27
CA GLU A 175 11.01 -2.74 -3.88
C GLU A 175 11.30 -1.86 -5.09
N LEU A 176 10.59 -0.74 -5.21
CA LEU A 176 10.91 0.28 -6.21
C LEU A 176 12.35 0.80 -6.01
N LYS A 177 13.09 0.95 -7.09
CA LYS A 177 14.46 1.47 -7.03
C LYS A 177 14.47 2.94 -6.57
N LYS A 178 15.41 3.29 -5.70
CA LYS A 178 15.65 4.69 -5.30
C LYS A 178 16.45 5.38 -6.40
N LYS A 179 15.74 6.10 -7.28
CA LYS A 179 16.30 6.98 -8.32
C LYS A 179 15.75 8.38 -8.13
N TYR A 180 16.56 9.38 -8.43
CA TYR A 180 16.19 10.80 -8.32
C TYR A 180 15.62 11.40 -9.62
N ASN A 181 15.79 10.71 -10.75
CA ASN A 181 15.34 11.17 -12.06
C ASN A 181 14.74 10.02 -12.88
N THR A 182 13.95 10.40 -13.88
CA THR A 182 13.38 9.48 -14.86
C THR A 182 13.21 10.20 -16.19
N ASP A 183 13.45 9.49 -17.30
CA ASP A 183 13.19 9.97 -18.65
C ASP A 183 11.73 9.74 -19.09
N MET A 184 10.88 9.28 -18.18
CA MET A 184 9.47 9.05 -18.43
C MET A 184 8.77 10.36 -18.83
N ASN A 185 8.13 10.37 -19.99
CA ASN A 185 7.33 11.51 -20.44
C ASN A 185 5.84 11.25 -20.16
N ILE A 186 5.28 12.02 -19.22
CA ILE A 186 3.85 11.98 -18.91
C ILE A 186 3.14 13.09 -19.66
N VAL A 187 2.18 12.70 -20.48
CA VAL A 187 1.35 13.57 -21.31
C VAL A 187 -0.06 13.67 -20.76
N ASN A 188 -0.76 14.74 -21.12
CA ASN A 188 -2.18 14.93 -20.84
C ASN A 188 -2.84 15.76 -21.95
N ASN A 189 -4.16 15.67 -22.06
CA ASN A 189 -4.95 16.43 -23.03
C ASN A 189 -5.69 17.63 -22.38
N TYR A 190 -5.24 18.11 -21.21
CA TYR A 190 -5.84 19.29 -20.60
C TYR A 190 -5.69 20.49 -21.53
N ASN A 191 -6.77 21.26 -21.70
CA ASN A 191 -6.79 22.43 -22.55
C ASN A 191 -7.38 23.62 -21.79
N ALA A 192 -6.56 24.64 -21.57
CA ALA A 192 -6.92 25.86 -20.86
C ALA A 192 -7.99 26.73 -21.58
N GLN A 193 -8.25 26.47 -22.86
CA GLN A 193 -9.25 27.16 -23.66
C GLN A 193 -10.64 26.50 -23.57
N ILE A 194 -10.70 25.24 -23.11
CA ILE A 194 -11.96 24.52 -22.95
C ILE A 194 -12.63 24.95 -21.65
N LYS A 195 -13.95 25.20 -21.71
CA LYS A 195 -14.79 25.33 -20.53
C LYS A 195 -15.13 23.94 -20.01
N TYR A 196 -14.69 23.63 -18.79
CA TYR A 196 -14.99 22.37 -18.15
C TYR A 196 -16.34 22.43 -17.41
N ASP A 197 -17.05 21.31 -17.41
CA ASP A 197 -18.27 21.11 -16.65
C ASP A 197 -17.96 20.93 -15.15
N ASN A 198 -18.99 20.97 -14.30
CA ASN A 198 -18.83 20.76 -12.86
C ASN A 198 -18.24 19.37 -12.52
N GLU A 199 -18.50 18.38 -13.38
CA GLU A 199 -18.05 17.01 -13.26
C GLU A 199 -17.35 16.59 -14.54
N VAL A 200 -16.18 15.96 -14.42
CA VAL A 200 -15.40 15.48 -15.57
C VAL A 200 -14.90 14.07 -15.32
N ALA A 201 -14.60 13.32 -16.38
CA ALA A 201 -13.84 12.08 -16.26
C ALA A 201 -12.34 12.36 -16.40
N LEU A 202 -11.55 11.69 -15.57
CA LEU A 202 -10.10 11.61 -15.69
C LEU A 202 -9.72 10.14 -15.85
N LYS A 203 -9.03 9.83 -16.94
CA LYS A 203 -8.43 8.52 -17.17
C LYS A 203 -6.91 8.56 -16.99
N ILE A 204 -6.39 7.63 -16.20
CA ILE A 204 -4.96 7.44 -16.00
C ILE A 204 -4.53 6.16 -16.70
N GLU A 205 -3.82 6.30 -17.82
CA GLU A 205 -3.38 5.18 -18.63
C GLU A 205 -1.87 4.99 -18.46
N GLN A 206 -1.49 4.15 -17.50
CA GLN A 206 -0.09 3.78 -17.31
C GLN A 206 0.18 2.41 -17.94
N SER A 207 -0.66 1.43 -17.66
CA SER A 207 -0.48 0.04 -18.11
C SER A 207 -1.23 -0.29 -19.40
N PHE A 208 -2.42 0.28 -19.61
CA PHE A 208 -3.26 0.04 -20.78
C PHE A 208 -4.10 1.26 -21.11
N SER A 209 -4.46 1.42 -22.37
CA SER A 209 -5.45 2.42 -22.79
C SER A 209 -6.86 2.08 -22.29
N ILE A 210 -7.66 3.11 -22.06
CA ILE A 210 -9.04 3.06 -21.60
C ILE A 210 -9.89 3.78 -22.66
N MET A 211 -11.00 3.17 -23.07
CA MET A 211 -11.88 3.73 -24.08
C MET A 211 -12.79 4.81 -23.50
N ASP A 212 -12.84 5.97 -24.16
CA ASP A 212 -13.67 7.11 -23.73
C ASP A 212 -15.16 6.76 -23.74
N GLU A 213 -15.60 5.88 -24.64
CA GLU A 213 -17.00 5.47 -24.75
C GLU A 213 -17.47 4.74 -23.49
N GLU A 214 -16.69 3.79 -22.97
CA GLU A 214 -17.01 3.06 -21.73
C GLU A 214 -17.12 4.00 -20.54
N ILE A 215 -16.21 4.99 -20.48
CA ILE A 215 -16.22 6.05 -19.46
C ILE A 215 -17.53 6.84 -19.52
N ARG A 216 -17.89 7.31 -20.71
CA ARG A 216 -19.11 8.12 -20.92
C ARG A 216 -20.36 7.34 -20.55
N ILE A 217 -20.43 6.05 -20.90
CA ILE A 217 -21.56 5.17 -20.59
C ILE A 217 -21.75 5.04 -19.06
N VAL A 218 -20.68 4.75 -18.31
CA VAL A 218 -20.81 4.45 -16.87
C VAL A 218 -20.89 5.70 -15.99
N SER A 219 -20.22 6.79 -16.37
CA SER A 219 -20.20 8.03 -15.57
C SER A 219 -21.24 9.07 -15.98
N GLY A 220 -21.75 8.99 -17.21
CA GLY A 220 -22.65 10.00 -17.78
C GLY A 220 -21.98 11.35 -18.09
N VAL A 221 -20.66 11.48 -17.91
CA VAL A 221 -19.94 12.73 -18.20
C VAL A 221 -19.41 12.74 -19.63
N SER A 222 -19.52 13.88 -20.31
CA SER A 222 -19.12 14.02 -21.72
C SER A 222 -17.63 14.35 -21.90
N GLN A 223 -17.03 15.02 -20.91
CA GLN A 223 -15.66 15.50 -20.98
C GLN A 223 -14.70 14.49 -20.34
N VAL A 224 -13.79 13.95 -21.16
CA VAL A 224 -12.80 12.96 -20.74
C VAL A 224 -11.40 13.55 -20.87
N ILE A 225 -10.69 13.58 -19.75
CA ILE A 225 -9.32 14.06 -19.65
C ILE A 225 -8.40 12.85 -19.47
N PHE A 226 -7.28 12.86 -20.17
CA PHE A 226 -6.26 11.83 -20.16
C PHE A 226 -5.02 12.32 -19.42
N LEU A 227 -4.41 11.44 -18.62
CA LEU A 227 -3.10 11.60 -18.00
C LEU A 227 -2.34 10.28 -18.08
N GLY A 228 -1.21 10.22 -18.75
CA GLY A 228 -0.51 8.94 -18.89
C GLY A 228 0.69 8.98 -19.82
N LEU A 229 1.04 7.81 -20.34
CA LEU A 229 2.06 7.66 -21.37
C LEU A 229 1.38 7.69 -22.74
N GLU A 230 2.05 8.24 -23.76
CA GLU A 230 1.55 8.16 -25.15
C GLU A 230 1.34 6.70 -25.59
N ASN A 231 2.22 5.80 -25.14
CA ASN A 231 2.14 4.37 -25.37
C ASN A 231 2.18 3.63 -24.02
N PRO A 232 1.03 3.38 -23.38
CA PRO A 232 0.95 2.65 -22.12
C PRO A 232 1.51 1.24 -22.24
N SER A 233 2.26 0.80 -21.23
CA SER A 233 2.74 -0.59 -21.17
C SER A 233 2.92 -1.06 -19.73
N ARG A 234 2.79 -2.38 -19.56
CA ARG A 234 2.99 -3.05 -18.28
C ARG A 234 4.43 -2.84 -17.80
N TRP A 235 4.60 -2.79 -16.47
CA TRP A 235 5.89 -2.80 -15.78
C TRP A 235 6.79 -1.56 -15.99
N ASN A 236 6.24 -0.41 -16.42
CA ASN A 236 7.06 0.80 -16.55
C ASN A 236 7.34 1.50 -15.21
N ILE A 237 6.59 1.21 -14.15
CA ILE A 237 6.85 1.73 -12.80
C ILE A 237 7.87 0.81 -12.12
N THR A 238 9.09 1.30 -11.95
CA THR A 238 10.25 0.56 -11.43
C THR A 238 11.07 1.34 -10.40
N ASN A 239 10.76 2.63 -10.21
CA ASN A 239 11.50 3.51 -9.31
C ASN A 239 10.63 4.67 -8.78
N TYR A 240 11.08 5.28 -7.69
CA TYR A 240 10.37 6.37 -7.01
C TYR A 240 10.25 7.64 -7.85
N ALA A 241 11.25 8.03 -8.65
CA ALA A 241 11.16 9.22 -9.50
C ALA A 241 9.97 9.18 -10.48
N GLN A 242 9.55 7.99 -10.92
CA GLN A 242 8.35 7.83 -11.75
C GLN A 242 7.07 8.06 -10.96
N ILE A 243 7.00 7.58 -9.71
CA ILE A 243 5.88 7.84 -8.80
C ILE A 243 5.75 9.34 -8.54
N ASP A 244 6.86 10.00 -8.20
CA ASP A 244 6.89 11.43 -7.91
C ASP A 244 6.45 12.27 -9.11
N LEU A 245 6.89 11.88 -10.32
CA LEU A 245 6.47 12.55 -11.56
C LEU A 245 4.96 12.42 -11.80
N TYR A 246 4.39 11.22 -11.62
CA TYR A 246 2.95 11.01 -11.72
C TYR A 246 2.18 11.81 -10.67
N GLN A 247 2.61 11.78 -9.40
CA GLN A 247 1.99 12.55 -8.32
C GLN A 247 1.99 14.04 -8.64
N LYS A 248 3.11 14.60 -9.10
CA LYS A 248 3.23 15.99 -9.50
C LYS A 248 2.25 16.35 -10.62
N LYS A 249 2.20 15.53 -11.68
CA LYS A 249 1.32 15.78 -12.83
C LYS A 249 -0.16 15.61 -12.50
N PHE A 250 -0.48 14.64 -11.65
CA PHE A 250 -1.83 14.43 -11.16
C PHE A 250 -2.31 15.61 -10.31
N LEU A 251 -1.48 16.07 -9.36
CA LEU A 251 -1.76 17.27 -8.55
C LEU A 251 -1.96 18.52 -9.41
N GLU A 252 -1.03 18.78 -10.33
CA GLU A 252 -1.12 19.91 -11.26
C GLU A 252 -2.45 19.90 -12.02
N LEU A 253 -2.88 18.72 -12.47
CA LEU A 253 -4.13 18.55 -13.19
C LEU A 253 -5.36 18.76 -12.29
N LEU A 254 -5.39 18.19 -11.08
CA LEU A 254 -6.47 18.39 -10.12
C LEU A 254 -6.63 19.87 -9.74
N SER A 255 -5.52 20.57 -9.49
CA SER A 255 -5.53 22.02 -9.21
C SER A 255 -6.09 22.81 -10.38
N LYS A 256 -5.61 22.57 -11.61
CA LYS A 256 -6.11 23.23 -12.82
C LYS A 256 -7.60 22.98 -13.05
N LEU A 257 -8.08 21.76 -12.78
CA LEU A 257 -9.51 21.45 -12.90
C LEU A 257 -10.33 22.19 -11.84
N LYS A 258 -9.84 22.21 -10.60
CA LYS A 258 -10.51 22.93 -9.52
C LYS A 258 -10.62 24.43 -9.80
N GLU A 259 -9.56 25.06 -10.30
CA GLU A 259 -9.52 26.46 -10.71
C GLU A 259 -10.54 26.77 -11.83
N ARG A 260 -10.90 25.77 -12.63
CA ARG A 260 -11.92 25.88 -13.69
C ARG A 260 -13.34 25.56 -13.22
N GLY A 261 -13.54 25.37 -11.91
CA GLY A 261 -14.86 25.13 -11.33
C GLY A 261 -15.28 23.65 -11.31
N VAL A 262 -14.39 22.73 -11.68
CA VAL A 262 -14.65 21.29 -11.54
C VAL A 262 -14.70 20.95 -10.05
N ASN A 263 -15.82 20.40 -9.59
CA ASN A 263 -15.99 19.97 -8.21
C ASN A 263 -15.93 18.46 -8.03
N LYS A 264 -16.09 17.68 -9.11
CA LYS A 264 -16.03 16.22 -9.07
C LYS A 264 -15.26 15.64 -10.26
N VAL A 265 -14.45 14.63 -9.99
CA VAL A 265 -13.67 13.88 -10.96
C VAL A 265 -14.06 12.40 -10.86
N HIS A 266 -14.51 11.83 -11.97
CA HIS A 266 -14.72 10.40 -12.16
C HIS A 266 -13.40 9.80 -12.65
N LEU A 267 -12.69 9.11 -11.76
CA LEU A 267 -11.35 8.59 -12.00
C LEU A 267 -11.39 7.13 -12.48
N PHE A 268 -10.80 6.90 -13.64
CA PHE A 268 -10.60 5.61 -14.28
C PHE A 268 -9.09 5.37 -14.39
N ALA A 269 -8.56 4.24 -13.91
CA ALA A 269 -7.11 4.09 -13.86
C ALA A 269 -6.64 2.66 -14.14
N THR A 270 -5.68 2.54 -15.06
CA THR A 270 -4.90 1.33 -15.32
C THR A 270 -3.49 1.54 -14.76
N THR A 271 -3.38 1.46 -13.44
CA THR A 271 -2.12 1.72 -12.71
C THR A 271 -1.71 0.54 -11.85
N PRO A 272 -0.40 0.32 -11.63
CA PRO A 272 0.08 -0.69 -10.71
C PRO A 272 -0.12 -0.23 -9.25
N VAL A 273 0.06 -1.16 -8.31
CA VAL A 273 -0.37 -0.99 -6.92
C VAL A 273 0.31 0.19 -6.23
N SER A 274 1.62 0.35 -6.41
CA SER A 274 2.39 1.44 -5.82
C SER A 274 1.94 2.80 -6.34
N LEU A 275 1.57 2.88 -7.63
CA LEU A 275 1.12 4.11 -8.25
C LEU A 275 -0.29 4.48 -7.79
N SER A 276 -1.25 3.54 -7.81
CA SER A 276 -2.60 3.80 -7.28
C SER A 276 -2.56 4.31 -5.83
N PHE A 277 -1.79 3.64 -4.97
CA PHE A 277 -1.61 4.03 -3.59
C PHE A 277 -0.99 5.42 -3.45
N SER A 278 0.06 5.71 -4.20
CA SER A 278 0.76 7.00 -4.14
C SER A 278 -0.09 8.15 -4.66
N LEU A 279 -0.88 7.94 -5.72
CA LEU A 279 -1.81 8.95 -6.22
C LEU A 279 -2.94 9.23 -5.23
N GLY A 280 -3.45 8.21 -4.53
CA GLY A 280 -4.42 8.40 -3.46
C GLY A 280 -3.90 9.27 -2.31
N ARG A 281 -2.62 9.12 -1.94
CA ARG A 281 -1.98 9.88 -0.84
C ARG A 281 -1.95 11.38 -1.05
N VAL A 282 -1.88 11.85 -2.29
CA VAL A 282 -1.72 13.28 -2.60
C VAL A 282 -3.06 14.01 -2.78
N VAL A 283 -4.18 13.31 -2.65
CA VAL A 283 -5.51 13.92 -2.77
C VAL A 283 -5.86 14.67 -1.47
N GLU A 284 -5.92 16.00 -1.55
CA GLU A 284 -6.33 16.87 -0.45
C GLU A 284 -7.79 17.35 -0.54
N HIS A 285 -8.27 17.91 0.57
CA HIS A 285 -9.66 18.36 0.73
C HIS A 285 -10.08 19.49 -0.22
N TYR A 286 -9.13 20.30 -0.70
CA TYR A 286 -9.39 21.41 -1.63
C TYR A 286 -9.43 20.97 -3.10
N HIS A 287 -8.94 19.76 -3.42
CA HIS A 287 -9.11 19.19 -4.76
C HIS A 287 -10.58 18.84 -5.02
N PRO A 288 -10.96 18.61 -6.30
CA PRO A 288 -12.25 18.05 -6.63
C PRO A 288 -12.49 16.74 -5.86
N GLU A 289 -13.74 16.45 -5.56
CA GLU A 289 -14.13 15.14 -5.07
C GLU A 289 -13.77 14.07 -6.10
N ILE A 290 -13.24 12.92 -5.66
CA ILE A 290 -12.75 11.89 -6.57
C ILE A 290 -13.52 10.59 -6.34
N ILE A 291 -14.15 10.10 -7.41
CA ILE A 291 -14.83 8.81 -7.45
C ILE A 291 -13.97 7.86 -8.28
N VAL A 292 -13.43 6.82 -7.68
CA VAL A 292 -12.53 5.87 -8.35
C VAL A 292 -13.29 4.64 -8.78
N TYR A 293 -13.29 4.36 -10.08
CA TYR A 293 -14.02 3.25 -10.69
C TYR A 293 -13.18 1.97 -10.71
N ASN A 294 -13.83 0.84 -10.44
CA ASN A 294 -13.26 -0.48 -10.60
C ASN A 294 -13.60 -1.03 -11.98
N TYR A 295 -12.59 -1.57 -12.68
CA TYR A 295 -12.79 -2.33 -13.90
C TYR A 295 -12.62 -3.82 -13.61
N ASN A 296 -13.65 -4.60 -13.92
CA ASN A 296 -13.67 -6.05 -13.78
C ASN A 296 -14.49 -6.68 -14.92
N ASN A 297 -14.05 -7.83 -15.45
CA ASN A 297 -14.72 -8.54 -16.55
C ASN A 297 -15.21 -7.66 -17.71
N ASN A 298 -14.33 -6.78 -18.21
CA ASN A 298 -14.62 -5.87 -19.31
C ASN A 298 -15.72 -4.83 -19.04
N ALA A 299 -16.02 -4.55 -17.76
CA ALA A 299 -17.00 -3.54 -17.38
C ALA A 299 -16.58 -2.78 -16.11
N TYR A 300 -17.14 -1.59 -15.95
CA TYR A 300 -17.06 -0.83 -14.70
C TYR A 300 -18.26 -1.16 -13.82
N ASP A 301 -18.03 -1.91 -12.74
CA ASP A 301 -19.08 -2.54 -11.94
C ASP A 301 -19.35 -1.84 -10.59
N TRP A 302 -18.34 -1.18 -10.04
CA TRP A 302 -18.51 -0.36 -8.83
C TRP A 302 -17.46 0.74 -8.74
N ALA A 303 -17.70 1.72 -7.87
CA ALA A 303 -16.76 2.80 -7.57
C ALA A 303 -16.79 3.20 -6.10
N ILE A 304 -15.73 3.87 -5.66
CA ILE A 304 -15.64 4.44 -4.31
C ILE A 304 -15.34 5.93 -4.41
N ASN A 305 -16.12 6.73 -3.69
CA ASN A 305 -15.78 8.10 -3.40
C ASN A 305 -14.68 8.16 -2.32
N LEU A 306 -13.52 8.72 -2.63
CA LEU A 306 -12.39 8.73 -1.68
C LEU A 306 -12.68 9.54 -0.42
N ARG A 307 -13.50 10.59 -0.53
CA ARG A 307 -13.78 11.52 0.58
C ARG A 307 -14.91 11.00 1.48
N THR A 308 -16.04 10.63 0.88
CA THR A 308 -17.22 10.18 1.63
C THR A 308 -17.18 8.69 1.97
N GLU A 309 -16.30 7.93 1.31
CA GLU A 309 -16.26 6.45 1.34
C GLU A 309 -17.57 5.81 0.84
N GLU A 310 -18.39 6.57 0.11
CA GLU A 310 -19.61 6.08 -0.53
C GLU A 310 -19.30 5.08 -1.64
N ILE A 311 -20.10 4.01 -1.68
CA ILE A 311 -20.03 2.95 -2.69
C ILE A 311 -21.09 3.22 -3.75
N LEU A 312 -20.67 3.22 -5.01
CA LEU A 312 -21.54 3.25 -6.18
C LEU A 312 -21.49 1.88 -6.85
N ILE A 313 -22.64 1.29 -7.17
CA ILE A 313 -22.74 0.02 -7.90
C ILE A 313 -23.42 0.29 -9.24
N PHE A 314 -22.85 -0.28 -10.30
CA PHE A 314 -23.36 -0.19 -11.66
C PHE A 314 -23.84 -1.57 -12.10
N LYS A 315 -24.86 -1.60 -12.96
CA LYS A 315 -25.42 -2.82 -13.55
C LYS A 315 -25.10 -2.86 -15.03
#